data_AF-X1QFY3-F1
#
_entry.id   AF-X1QFY3-F1
#
_cell.length_a   1.000
_cell.length_b   1.000
_cell.length_c   1.000
_cell.angle_alpha   90.00
_cell.angle_beta   90.00
_cell.angle_gamma   90.00
#
_symmetry.space_group_name_H-M   'P 1'
#
loop_
_entity.id
_entity.type
_entity.pdbx_description
1 polymer ?
#
loop_
_entity_poly.entity_id
_entity_poly.type
_entity_poly.pdbx_seq_one_letter_code
_entity_poly.pdbx_strand_id
1 'polypeptide(L)'
;RPEFALRYVGRTFIEPDQRIRDLGVKLKFNPLPLMLDGKRLVVVDDSIVRGTTTPKVVNLLKRAGAKEVHMRICAPPIRYPCFFGVDMATRQELIAAQKTIPEIRDFIGADSLGYLSVDGLVKAIALPRDIFCMACFTGDYPIPVQLEMDKLSLESIQISQKAAP
;
A
#
# COMPACT_ATOMS: atom_id res chain seq x y z
N ARG A 1 18.36 -16.11 8.68
CA ARG A 1 17.37 -15.02 8.49
C ARG A 1 16.01 -15.67 8.29
N PRO A 2 15.01 -15.46 9.17
CA PRO A 2 13.66 -15.94 8.89
C PRO A 2 13.08 -15.06 7.77
N GLU A 3 12.97 -15.61 6.56
CA GLU A 3 12.24 -14.98 5.46
C GLU A 3 10.76 -15.33 5.65
N PHE A 4 9.92 -14.31 5.86
CA PHE A 4 8.48 -14.45 6.12
C PHE A 4 7.62 -14.47 4.84
N ALA A 5 8.25 -14.28 3.68
CA ALA A 5 7.61 -14.35 2.37
C ALA A 5 7.80 -15.75 1.79
N LEU A 6 6.70 -16.41 1.39
CA LEU A 6 6.81 -17.69 0.69
C LEU A 6 7.52 -17.48 -0.66
N ARG A 7 8.61 -18.22 -0.88
CA ARG A 7 9.42 -18.17 -2.11
C ARG A 7 8.68 -18.69 -3.35
N TYR A 8 7.61 -19.46 -3.15
CA TYR A 8 6.77 -20.04 -4.20
C TYR A 8 5.33 -19.57 -4.02
N VAL A 9 5.01 -18.40 -4.56
CA VAL A 9 3.63 -17.92 -4.66
C VAL A 9 3.22 -18.02 -6.14
N GLY A 10 2.40 -19.03 -6.45
CA GLY A 10 1.77 -19.16 -7.77
C GLY A 10 0.72 -18.06 -7.99
N ARG A 11 0.43 -17.73 -9.26
CA ARG A 11 -0.72 -16.88 -9.59
C ARG A 11 -2.00 -17.66 -9.25
N THR A 12 -2.88 -17.11 -8.42
CA THR A 12 -4.22 -17.68 -8.18
C THR A 12 -5.03 -17.59 -9.48
N PHE A 13 -5.17 -18.70 -10.19
CA PHE A 13 -5.94 -18.80 -11.43
C PHE A 13 -7.44 -18.88 -11.08
N ILE A 14 -8.24 -17.96 -11.63
CA ILE A 14 -9.71 -17.84 -11.54
C ILE A 14 -10.33 -18.54 -10.31
N GLU A 15 -10.31 -17.86 -9.17
CA GLU A 15 -10.98 -18.32 -7.95
C GLU A 15 -12.33 -17.60 -7.80
N PRO A 16 -13.47 -18.33 -7.83
CA PRO A 16 -14.81 -17.73 -7.88
C PRO A 16 -15.31 -17.15 -6.54
N ASP A 17 -14.60 -17.40 -5.42
CA ASP A 17 -15.08 -17.07 -4.08
C ASP A 17 -14.19 -16.03 -3.37
N GLN A 18 -14.81 -14.96 -2.87
CA GLN A 18 -14.16 -13.85 -2.17
C GLN A 18 -13.45 -14.30 -0.87
N ARG A 19 -13.92 -15.36 -0.20
CA ARG A 19 -13.26 -15.97 0.98
C ARG A 19 -11.90 -16.57 0.63
N ILE A 20 -11.72 -17.09 -0.59
CA ILE A 20 -10.46 -17.70 -1.01
C ILE A 20 -9.45 -16.61 -1.41
N ARG A 21 -9.90 -15.48 -1.95
CA ARG A 21 -9.06 -14.28 -2.14
C ARG A 21 -8.43 -13.75 -0.85
N ASP A 22 -9.13 -13.84 0.28
CA ASP A 22 -8.57 -13.51 1.60
C ASP A 22 -7.52 -14.53 2.08
N LEU A 23 -7.58 -15.76 1.57
CA LEU A 23 -6.54 -16.79 1.76
C LEU A 23 -5.24 -16.44 1.01
N GLY A 24 -5.32 -15.69 -0.09
CA GLY A 24 -4.16 -15.25 -0.88
C GLY A 24 -3.10 -14.46 -0.09
N VAL A 25 -3.50 -13.74 0.98
CA VAL A 25 -2.55 -13.07 1.88
C VAL A 25 -1.89 -14.07 2.83
N LYS A 26 -2.65 -15.06 3.34
CA LYS A 26 -2.08 -16.16 4.14
C LYS A 26 -1.11 -17.03 3.34
N LEU A 27 -1.32 -17.15 2.02
CA LEU A 27 -0.40 -17.81 1.10
C LEU A 27 0.90 -17.02 0.88
N LYS A 28 0.88 -15.70 1.08
CA LYS A 28 2.06 -14.83 0.95
C LYS A 28 2.84 -14.68 2.26
N PHE A 29 2.14 -14.73 3.40
CA PHE A 29 2.71 -14.48 4.72
C PHE A 29 2.29 -15.57 5.70
N ASN A 30 3.26 -16.29 6.25
CA ASN A 30 3.04 -17.30 7.29
C ASN A 30 3.63 -16.82 8.62
N PRO A 31 2.83 -16.22 9.52
CA PRO A 31 3.31 -15.78 10.82
C PRO A 31 3.70 -16.98 11.69
N LEU A 32 4.72 -16.83 12.53
CA LEU A 32 5.16 -17.85 13.51
C LEU A 32 4.66 -17.44 14.90
N PRO A 33 3.52 -17.97 15.40
CA PRO A 33 2.88 -17.47 16.62
C PRO A 33 3.80 -17.48 17.84
N LEU A 34 4.63 -18.52 17.99
CA LEU A 34 5.62 -18.66 19.07
C LEU A 34 6.58 -17.45 19.17
N MET A 35 6.83 -16.78 18.05
CA MET A 35 7.73 -15.63 18.00
C MET A 35 7.01 -14.29 18.21
N LEU A 36 5.70 -14.24 18.04
CA LEU A 36 4.90 -13.00 18.00
C LEU A 36 4.05 -12.80 19.24
N ASP A 37 3.72 -13.86 19.96
CA ASP A 37 2.81 -13.84 21.11
C ASP A 37 3.24 -12.83 22.19
N GLY A 38 2.34 -11.93 22.55
CA GLY A 38 2.53 -10.86 23.54
C GLY A 38 3.47 -9.73 23.12
N LYS A 39 4.07 -9.78 21.91
CA LYS A 39 5.09 -8.79 21.49
C LYS A 39 4.49 -7.57 20.81
N ARG A 40 5.19 -6.44 20.96
CA ARG A 40 4.96 -5.23 20.17
C ARG A 40 5.81 -5.30 18.91
N LEU A 41 5.18 -5.21 17.75
CA LEU A 41 5.83 -5.40 16.46
C LEU A 41 5.98 -4.07 15.73
N VAL A 42 7.16 -3.83 15.17
CA VAL A 42 7.37 -2.80 14.16
C VAL A 42 7.44 -3.49 12.81
N VAL A 43 6.48 -3.20 11.95
CA VAL A 43 6.38 -3.77 10.60
C VAL A 43 6.79 -2.70 9.61
N VAL A 44 7.84 -2.99 8.84
CA VAL A 44 8.36 -2.10 7.81
C VAL A 44 7.87 -2.57 6.46
N ASP A 45 7.26 -1.68 5.68
CA ASP A 45 6.79 -1.94 4.33
C ASP A 45 7.31 -0.84 3.39
N ASP A 46 7.36 -1.13 2.09
CA ASP A 46 7.90 -0.17 1.12
C ASP A 46 6.97 1.03 0.92
N SER A 47 5.68 0.78 0.75
CA SER A 47 4.69 1.73 0.30
C SER A 47 3.26 1.29 0.64
N ILE A 48 2.35 2.25 0.75
CA ILE A 48 0.90 1.97 0.81
C ILE A 48 0.24 2.72 -0.34
N VAL A 49 -0.18 1.98 -1.37
CA VAL A 49 -0.83 2.55 -2.56
C VAL A 49 -2.36 2.59 -2.39
N ARG A 50 -3.02 1.42 -2.45
CA ARG A 50 -4.48 1.29 -2.30
C ARG A 50 -4.93 1.00 -0.87
N GLY A 51 -3.99 0.57 -0.02
CA GLY A 51 -4.27 0.19 1.37
C GLY A 51 -5.10 -1.09 1.54
N THR A 52 -5.33 -1.90 0.52
CA THR A 52 -6.16 -3.12 0.62
C THR A 52 -5.43 -4.33 1.23
N THR A 53 -4.09 -4.40 1.07
CA THR A 53 -3.28 -5.51 1.58
C THR A 53 -2.89 -5.30 3.04
N THR A 54 -2.50 -4.08 3.41
CA THR A 54 -1.98 -3.73 4.76
C THR A 54 -2.94 -4.13 5.90
N PRO A 55 -4.26 -3.88 5.84
CA PRO A 55 -5.19 -4.31 6.89
C PRO A 55 -5.20 -5.83 7.08
N LYS A 56 -5.05 -6.59 5.99
CA LYS A 56 -5.01 -8.06 6.04
C LYS A 56 -3.75 -8.55 6.76
N VAL A 57 -2.62 -7.90 6.51
CA VAL A 57 -1.33 -8.19 7.19
C VAL A 57 -1.40 -7.83 8.67
N VAL A 58 -1.88 -6.64 9.02
CA VAL A 58 -2.03 -6.21 10.42
C VAL A 58 -2.96 -7.17 11.18
N ASN A 59 -4.11 -7.52 10.60
CA ASN A 59 -5.04 -8.48 11.20
C ASN A 59 -4.44 -9.87 11.36
N LEU A 60 -3.64 -10.33 10.39
CA LEU A 60 -2.95 -11.61 10.47
C LEU A 60 -1.95 -11.64 11.63
N LEU A 61 -1.18 -10.57 11.84
CA LEU A 61 -0.22 -10.45 12.93
C LEU A 61 -0.90 -10.36 14.30
N LYS A 62 -1.98 -9.57 14.41
CA LYS A 62 -2.79 -9.49 15.64
C LYS A 62 -3.40 -10.85 16.00
N ARG A 63 -3.94 -11.57 15.02
CA ARG A 63 -4.45 -12.95 15.22
C ARG A 63 -3.36 -13.96 15.61
N ALA A 64 -2.11 -13.70 15.24
CA ALA A 64 -0.97 -14.54 15.61
C ALA A 64 -0.41 -14.23 17.02
N GLY A 65 -1.04 -13.33 17.78
CA GLY A 65 -0.68 -13.02 19.17
C GLY A 65 0.06 -11.70 19.38
N ALA A 66 0.23 -10.87 18.35
CA ALA A 66 0.87 -9.57 18.50
C ALA A 66 0.06 -8.64 19.41
N LYS A 67 0.71 -8.05 20.43
CA LYS A 67 0.10 -7.09 21.36
C LYS A 67 -0.18 -5.74 20.70
N GLU A 68 0.79 -5.23 19.95
CA GLU A 68 0.72 -3.96 19.21
C GLU A 68 1.39 -4.14 17.85
N VAL A 69 0.89 -3.44 16.83
CA VAL A 69 1.45 -3.44 15.48
C VAL A 69 1.66 -1.99 15.03
N HIS A 70 2.93 -1.60 14.90
CA HIS A 70 3.36 -0.28 14.45
C HIS A 70 3.88 -0.35 13.01
N MET A 71 3.21 0.31 12.09
CA MET A 71 3.59 0.34 10.68
C MET A 71 4.59 1.46 10.39
N ARG A 72 5.66 1.16 9.65
CA ARG A 72 6.65 2.12 9.17
C ARG A 72 6.83 1.97 7.66
N ILE A 73 6.52 3.01 6.92
CA ILE A 73 6.52 3.00 5.46
C ILE A 73 7.75 3.74 4.96
N CYS A 74 8.56 3.06 4.16
CA CYS A 74 9.82 3.58 3.65
C CYS A 74 9.64 4.66 2.58
N ALA A 75 8.47 4.78 1.97
CA ALA A 75 8.12 5.86 1.07
C ALA A 75 7.31 6.97 1.78
N PRO A 76 7.39 8.23 1.30
CA PRO A 76 6.38 9.23 1.60
C PRO A 76 4.99 8.80 1.12
N PRO A 77 3.90 9.39 1.65
CA PRO A 77 2.55 9.07 1.22
C PRO A 77 2.38 9.34 -0.28
N ILE A 78 1.99 8.32 -1.05
CA ILE A 78 1.76 8.44 -2.50
C ILE A 78 0.38 9.06 -2.71
N ARG A 79 0.35 10.31 -3.17
CA ARG A 79 -0.88 11.10 -3.30
C ARG A 79 -1.29 11.35 -4.75
N TYR A 80 -0.38 11.13 -5.69
CA TYR A 80 -0.58 11.41 -7.10
C TYR A 80 -0.14 10.23 -7.97
N PRO A 81 -0.83 9.96 -9.09
CA PRO A 81 -0.46 8.90 -10.02
C PRO A 81 0.81 9.26 -10.79
N CYS A 82 1.54 8.26 -11.27
CA CYS A 82 2.68 8.49 -12.15
C CYS A 82 2.23 8.60 -13.61
N PHE A 83 2.77 9.59 -14.34
CA PHE A 83 2.56 9.76 -15.78
C PHE A 83 3.82 9.42 -16.62
N PHE A 84 4.88 8.92 -15.98
CA PHE A 84 6.17 8.65 -16.62
C PHE A 84 6.50 7.15 -16.68
N GLY A 85 5.46 6.30 -16.75
CA GLY A 85 5.60 4.87 -17.06
C GLY A 85 5.56 3.90 -15.88
N VAL A 86 5.35 4.38 -14.64
CA VAL A 86 5.06 3.48 -13.51
C VAL A 86 3.55 3.25 -13.44
N ASP A 87 3.10 1.99 -13.57
CA ASP A 87 1.69 1.66 -13.39
C ASP A 87 1.25 1.92 -11.94
N MET A 88 0.41 2.93 -11.76
CA MET A 88 -0.15 3.31 -10.47
C MET A 88 -1.67 3.16 -10.48
N ALA A 89 -2.26 3.16 -9.28
CA ALA A 89 -3.70 3.27 -9.14
C ALA A 89 -4.18 4.67 -9.59
N THR A 90 -5.46 4.82 -9.92
CA THR A 90 -6.01 6.16 -10.19
C THR A 90 -5.97 6.98 -8.90
N ARG A 91 -6.01 8.32 -9.02
CA ARG A 91 -5.94 9.20 -7.84
C ARG A 91 -7.03 8.91 -6.80
N GLN A 92 -8.21 8.48 -7.24
CA GLN A 92 -9.32 8.11 -6.35
C GLN A 92 -9.03 6.81 -5.57
N GLU A 93 -8.24 5.92 -6.15
CA GLU A 93 -7.85 4.63 -5.55
C GLU A 93 -6.62 4.75 -4.63
N LEU A 94 -5.88 5.85 -4.68
CA LEU A 94 -4.75 6.11 -3.79
C LEU A 94 -5.23 6.50 -2.40
N ILE A 95 -4.95 5.67 -1.39
CA ILE A 95 -5.46 5.89 -0.04
C ILE A 95 -4.96 7.20 0.57
N ALA A 96 -3.71 7.56 0.31
CA ALA A 96 -3.12 8.81 0.81
C ALA A 96 -3.54 10.05 0.01
N ALA A 97 -4.19 9.89 -1.14
CA ALA A 97 -4.86 11.00 -1.82
C ALA A 97 -6.20 11.34 -1.16
N GLN A 98 -6.86 10.34 -0.56
CA GLN A 98 -8.21 10.45 0.00
C GLN A 98 -8.25 10.62 1.52
N LYS A 99 -7.16 10.28 2.21
CA LYS A 99 -7.11 10.19 3.68
C LYS A 99 -5.89 10.87 4.27
N THR A 100 -6.06 11.40 5.47
CA THR A 100 -4.98 11.85 6.35
C THR A 100 -4.25 10.65 6.97
N ILE A 101 -3.03 10.86 7.48
CA ILE A 101 -2.25 9.77 8.10
C ILE A 101 -2.99 9.10 9.27
N PRO A 102 -3.65 9.83 10.19
CA PRO A 102 -4.46 9.21 11.24
C PRO A 102 -5.61 8.35 10.68
N GLU A 103 -6.31 8.82 9.66
CA GLU A 103 -7.38 8.03 9.02
C GLU A 103 -6.83 6.78 8.31
N ILE A 104 -5.64 6.86 7.72
CA ILE A 104 -4.98 5.68 7.13
C ILE A 104 -4.61 4.67 8.22
N ARG A 105 -4.05 5.13 9.35
CA ARG A 105 -3.73 4.28 10.51
C ARG A 105 -4.97 3.50 10.95
N ASP A 106 -6.08 4.21 11.11
CA ASP A 106 -7.34 3.62 11.57
C ASP A 106 -7.89 2.64 10.53
N PHE A 107 -7.82 3.01 9.24
CA PHE A 107 -8.25 2.15 8.14
C PHE A 107 -7.46 0.84 8.07
N ILE A 108 -6.14 0.86 8.33
CA ILE A 108 -5.30 -0.35 8.33
C ILE A 108 -5.33 -1.11 9.66
N GLY A 109 -5.92 -0.54 10.71
CA GLY A 109 -6.01 -1.15 12.04
C GLY A 109 -4.70 -1.23 12.82
N ALA A 110 -3.72 -0.39 12.48
CA ALA A 110 -2.42 -0.34 13.14
C ALA A 110 -2.46 0.55 14.40
N ASP A 111 -1.63 0.25 15.38
CA ASP A 111 -1.54 1.02 16.64
C ASP A 111 -0.78 2.34 16.44
N SER A 112 0.18 2.36 15.51
CA SER A 112 0.77 3.59 15.00
C SER A 112 1.16 3.45 13.54
N LEU A 113 1.19 4.56 12.81
CA LEU A 113 1.64 4.62 11.42
C LEU A 113 2.63 5.76 11.27
N GLY A 114 3.78 5.48 10.66
CA GLY A 114 4.77 6.49 10.28
C GLY A 114 5.16 6.31 8.83
N TYR A 115 5.20 7.42 8.09
CA TYR A 115 5.74 7.48 6.74
C TYR A 115 7.10 8.18 6.76
N LEU A 116 7.97 7.81 5.83
CA LEU A 116 9.17 8.61 5.57
C LEU A 116 8.77 9.99 5.08
N SER A 117 9.41 11.05 5.59
CA SER A 117 9.18 12.39 5.05
C SER A 117 9.85 12.54 3.68
N VAL A 118 9.34 13.46 2.85
CA VAL A 118 9.96 13.77 1.56
C VAL A 118 11.43 14.19 1.73
N ASP A 119 11.70 15.04 2.71
CA ASP A 119 13.08 15.47 3.00
C ASP A 119 13.93 14.35 3.58
N GLY A 120 13.32 13.44 4.35
CA GLY A 120 13.95 12.22 4.85
C GLY A 120 14.35 11.28 3.71
N LEU A 121 13.50 11.15 2.68
CA LEU A 121 13.80 10.37 1.48
C LEU A 121 14.97 10.97 0.69
N VAL A 122 14.94 12.28 0.43
CA VAL A 122 16.04 12.97 -0.26
C VAL A 122 17.35 12.80 0.51
N LYS A 123 17.31 12.97 1.85
CA LYS A 123 18.47 12.77 2.71
C LYS A 123 18.99 11.33 2.66
N ALA A 124 18.10 10.34 2.59
CA ALA A 124 18.47 8.92 2.52
C ALA A 124 19.14 8.54 1.19
N ILE A 125 18.71 9.15 0.08
CA ILE A 125 19.33 8.94 -1.24
C ILE A 125 20.70 9.63 -1.33
N ALA A 126 20.92 10.68 -0.53
CA ALA A 126 22.19 11.42 -0.44
C ALA A 126 22.63 12.04 -1.79
N LEU A 127 21.66 12.50 -2.58
CA LEU A 127 21.86 13.20 -3.85
C LEU A 127 21.01 14.48 -3.91
N PRO A 128 21.34 15.45 -4.78
CA PRO A 128 20.58 16.68 -4.93
C PRO A 128 19.10 16.43 -5.23
N ARG A 129 18.19 17.22 -4.65
CA ARG A 129 16.73 17.02 -4.77
C ARG A 129 16.23 17.21 -6.21
N ASP A 130 16.83 18.15 -6.93
CA ASP A 130 16.45 18.66 -8.25
C ASP A 130 16.61 17.64 -9.38
N ILE A 131 17.34 16.55 -9.14
CA ILE A 131 17.49 15.46 -10.12
C ILE A 131 16.39 14.39 -10.00
N PHE A 132 15.51 14.49 -8.99
CA PHE A 132 14.45 13.51 -8.75
C PHE A 132 13.07 14.04 -9.13
N CYS A 133 12.31 13.21 -9.84
CA CYS A 133 10.88 13.40 -9.95
C CYS A 133 10.20 13.01 -8.62
N MET A 134 9.60 13.99 -7.94
CA MET A 134 8.88 13.80 -6.68
C MET A 134 7.36 13.92 -6.84
N ALA A 135 6.88 13.91 -8.07
CA ALA A 135 5.49 14.21 -8.40
C ALA A 135 4.49 13.26 -7.73
N CYS A 136 4.83 11.98 -7.59
CA CYS A 136 3.96 10.99 -6.94
C CYS A 136 3.63 11.36 -5.47
N PHE A 137 4.50 12.13 -4.81
CA PHE A 137 4.34 12.58 -3.42
C PHE A 137 3.84 14.03 -3.32
N THR A 138 4.29 14.90 -4.25
CA THR A 138 4.12 16.36 -4.17
C THR A 138 3.07 16.92 -5.13
N GLY A 139 2.78 16.21 -6.22
CA GLY A 139 1.94 16.68 -7.32
C GLY A 139 2.65 17.64 -8.27
N ASP A 140 3.92 17.96 -8.04
CA ASP A 140 4.73 18.83 -8.88
C ASP A 140 5.43 17.99 -9.97
N TYR A 141 4.93 18.08 -11.19
CA TYR A 141 5.45 17.33 -12.33
C TYR A 141 6.45 18.19 -13.11
N PRO A 142 7.62 17.63 -13.48
CA PRO A 142 8.64 18.35 -14.24
C PRO A 142 8.21 18.75 -15.65
N ILE A 143 7.14 18.13 -16.17
CA ILE A 143 6.50 18.51 -17.43
C ILE A 143 4.98 18.59 -17.22
N PRO A 144 4.26 19.42 -17.99
CA PRO A 144 2.81 19.49 -17.93
C PRO A 144 2.16 18.12 -18.17
N VAL A 145 1.25 17.73 -17.29
CA VAL A 145 0.47 16.48 -17.38
C VAL A 145 -1.01 16.78 -17.22
N GLN A 146 -1.85 16.00 -17.89
CA GLN A 146 -3.30 16.10 -17.79
C GLN A 146 -3.79 15.36 -16.54
N LEU A 147 -3.77 16.02 -15.38
CA LEU A 147 -4.18 15.44 -14.10
C LEU A 147 -5.64 14.95 -14.06
N GLU A 148 -6.47 15.48 -14.96
CA GLU A 148 -7.89 15.12 -15.11
C GLU A 148 -8.09 13.83 -15.92
N MET A 149 -7.09 13.43 -16.71
CA MET A 149 -7.11 12.16 -17.41
C MET A 149 -6.53 11.08 -16.51
N ASP A 150 -7.39 10.16 -16.07
CA ASP A 150 -6.93 8.97 -15.38
C ASP A 150 -6.36 7.93 -16.36
N LYS A 151 -5.73 6.89 -15.83
CA LYS A 151 -5.11 5.84 -16.67
C LYS A 151 -6.11 5.05 -17.52
N LEU A 152 -7.40 5.16 -17.20
CA LEU A 152 -8.50 4.46 -17.88
C LEU A 152 -9.23 5.40 -18.86
N SER A 153 -8.71 6.60 -19.12
CA SER A 153 -9.36 7.62 -19.95
C SER A 153 -9.64 7.17 -21.40
N LEU A 154 -8.91 6.15 -21.87
CA LEU A 154 -9.08 5.55 -23.20
C LEU A 154 -9.80 4.19 -23.14
N GLU A 155 -10.13 3.69 -21.95
CA GLU A 155 -10.88 2.45 -21.76
C GLU A 155 -12.38 2.76 -21.80
N SER A 156 -13.12 2.09 -22.68
CA SER A 156 -14.58 2.16 -22.71
C SER A 156 -15.16 1.37 -21.53
N ILE A 157 -15.32 2.03 -20.39
CA ILE A 157 -15.97 1.43 -19.22
C ILE A 157 -17.43 1.10 -19.59
N GLN A 158 -17.71 -0.16 -19.90
CA GLN A 158 -19.07 -0.69 -19.87
C GLN A 158 -19.53 -0.64 -18.42
N ILE A 159 -20.26 0.42 -18.06
CA ILE A 159 -20.96 0.52 -16.78
C ILE A 159 -22.04 -0.56 -16.80
N SER A 160 -21.71 -1.76 -16.35
CA SER A 160 -22.70 -2.78 -16.02
C SER A 160 -23.43 -2.25 -14.78
N GLN A 161 -24.62 -1.69 -15.00
CA GLN A 161 -25.58 -1.39 -13.96
C GLN A 161 -25.89 -2.68 -13.20
N LYS A 162 -25.24 -2.88 -12.05
CA LYS A 162 -25.83 -3.67 -10.97
C LYS A 162 -26.45 -2.67 -9.99
N ALA A 163 -27.73 -2.41 -10.21
CA ALA A 163 -28.60 -1.90 -9.17
C ALA A 163 -28.44 -2.80 -7.93
N ALA A 164 -28.15 -2.17 -6.79
CA ALA A 164 -28.34 -2.74 -5.47
C ALA A 164 -29.86 -2.84 -5.17
N PRO A 165 -30.26 -3.54 -4.10
CA PRO A 165 -31.36 -4.50 -4.00
C PRO A 165 -32.74 -4.02 -4.45
#